data_AF-A0A1B6L450-F1
#
_entry.id   AF-A0A1B6L450-F1
#
_cell.length_a   1.000
_cell.length_b   1.000
_cell.length_c   1.000
_cell.angle_alpha   90.00
_cell.angle_beta   90.00
_cell.angle_gamma   90.00
#
_symmetry.space_group_name_H-M   'P 1'
#
loop_
_entity.id
_entity.type
_entity.pdbx_description
1 polymer ?
#
loop_
_entity_poly.entity_id
_entity_poly.type
_entity_poly.pdbx_seq_one_letter_code
_entity_poly.pdbx_strand_id
1 'polypeptide(L)'
;LTKNNNFLGTFDLTGIPPAPRGVPKIDVTFGFDINGILKVFSKDNIYDESENITIQYIIRRLSKEEIERMVNEREWYKEEDDKQREKIAAKNQLEGYTFNVKQAL
;
A
#
# COMPACT_ATOMS: atom_id res chain seq x y z
N LEU A 1 -15.02 -21.94 -11.61
CA LEU A 1 -13.91 -21.56 -10.70
C LEU A 1 -13.65 -20.05 -10.64
N THR A 2 -14.32 -19.22 -11.46
CA THR A 2 -14.06 -17.77 -11.56
C THR A 2 -15.07 -16.87 -10.84
N LYS A 3 -16.13 -17.43 -10.24
CA LYS A 3 -17.23 -16.64 -9.64
C LYS A 3 -16.83 -15.78 -8.43
N ASN A 4 -15.69 -16.06 -7.80
CA ASN A 4 -15.20 -15.32 -6.62
C ASN A 4 -13.97 -14.44 -6.93
N ASN A 5 -13.61 -14.27 -8.20
CA ASN A 5 -12.44 -13.47 -8.59
C ASN A 5 -12.84 -12.03 -8.87
N ASN A 6 -11.99 -11.09 -8.48
CA ASN A 6 -12.15 -9.68 -8.83
C ASN A 6 -11.48 -9.39 -10.16
N PHE A 7 -12.23 -8.80 -11.08
CA PHE A 7 -11.69 -8.36 -12.37
C PHE A 7 -10.80 -7.13 -12.17
N LEU A 8 -9.53 -7.25 -12.59
CA LEU A 8 -8.54 -6.17 -12.45
C LEU A 8 -8.37 -5.34 -13.73
N GLY A 9 -8.66 -5.93 -14.90
CA GLY A 9 -8.54 -5.26 -16.19
C GLY A 9 -8.41 -6.25 -17.35
N THR A 10 -8.55 -5.72 -18.56
CA THR A 10 -8.25 -6.43 -19.81
C THR A 10 -6.96 -5.87 -20.38
N PHE A 11 -6.12 -6.75 -20.92
CA PHE A 11 -4.90 -6.40 -21.63
C PHE A 11 -4.98 -7.02 -23.02
N ASP A 12 -5.07 -6.17 -24.03
CA ASP A 12 -5.15 -6.56 -25.43
C ASP A 12 -3.76 -6.42 -26.06
N LEU A 13 -3.21 -7.53 -26.54
CA LEU A 13 -1.97 -7.54 -27.33
C LEU A 13 -2.32 -7.24 -28.79
N THR A 14 -1.89 -6.08 -29.27
CA THR A 14 -2.09 -5.68 -30.66
C THR A 14 -0.76 -5.66 -31.42
N GLY A 15 -0.80 -5.65 -32.75
CA GLY A 15 0.42 -5.50 -33.57
C GLY A 15 1.24 -6.78 -33.82
N ILE A 16 0.83 -7.95 -33.31
CA ILE A 16 1.59 -9.19 -33.50
C ILE A 16 1.55 -9.61 -34.98
N PRO A 17 2.71 -9.72 -35.67
CA PRO A 17 2.75 -10.13 -37.06
C PRO A 17 2.37 -11.62 -37.22
N PRO A 18 1.74 -11.99 -38.34
CA PRO A 18 1.32 -13.36 -38.57
C PRO A 18 2.54 -14.30 -38.64
N ALA A 19 2.57 -15.32 -37.79
CA ALA A 19 3.59 -16.36 -37.82
C ALA A 19 2.96 -17.77 -37.85
N PRO A 20 3.72 -18.80 -38.27
CA PRO A 20 3.24 -20.18 -38.29
C PRO A 20 2.78 -20.63 -36.90
N ARG A 21 1.74 -21.47 -36.83
CA ARG A 21 1.21 -21.97 -35.56
C ARG A 21 2.32 -22.63 -34.73
N GLY A 22 2.44 -22.23 -33.47
CA GLY A 22 3.45 -22.75 -32.52
C GLY A 22 4.78 -21.99 -32.49
N VAL A 23 4.96 -21.00 -33.37
CA VAL A 23 6.17 -20.17 -33.43
C VAL A 23 6.07 -18.91 -32.54
N PRO A 24 4.94 -18.15 -32.50
CA PRO A 24 4.81 -17.01 -31.60
C PRO A 24 4.95 -17.44 -30.13
N LYS A 25 5.90 -16.84 -29.43
CA LYS A 25 6.08 -17.01 -27.98
C LYS A 25 6.03 -15.65 -27.32
N ILE A 26 4.93 -15.39 -26.65
CA ILE A 26 4.70 -14.14 -25.91
C ILE A 26 4.92 -14.43 -24.44
N ASP A 27 5.89 -13.73 -23.85
CA ASP A 27 6.13 -13.81 -22.42
C ASP A 27 5.41 -12.65 -21.73
N VAL A 28 4.52 -12.99 -20.79
CA VAL A 28 3.78 -12.01 -19.99
C VAL A 28 4.32 -12.03 -18.57
N THR A 29 4.80 -10.88 -18.11
CA THR A 29 5.36 -10.68 -16.77
C THR A 29 4.45 -9.79 -15.94
N PHE A 30 4.10 -10.25 -14.74
CA PHE A 30 3.31 -9.50 -13.78
C PHE A 30 4.23 -8.96 -12.67
N GLY A 31 4.44 -7.66 -12.66
CA GLY A 31 5.20 -6.95 -11.63
C GLY A 31 4.27 -6.35 -10.58
N PHE A 32 4.49 -6.66 -9.32
CA PHE A 32 3.77 -6.05 -8.20
C PHE A 32 4.68 -5.07 -7.47
N ASP A 33 4.19 -3.85 -7.25
CA ASP A 33 4.91 -2.81 -6.50
C ASP A 33 4.47 -2.76 -5.03
N ILE A 34 5.33 -2.24 -4.14
CA ILE A 34 5.04 -1.99 -2.72
C ILE A 34 3.80 -1.10 -2.51
N ASN A 35 3.46 -0.29 -3.51
CA ASN A 35 2.29 0.59 -3.53
C ASN A 35 0.99 -0.12 -3.96
N GLY A 36 1.04 -1.42 -4.22
CA GLY A 36 -0.12 -2.19 -4.68
C GLY A 36 -0.48 -1.96 -6.14
N ILE A 37 0.42 -1.39 -6.94
CA ILE A 37 0.23 -1.19 -8.38
C ILE A 37 0.69 -2.46 -9.11
N LEU A 38 -0.20 -3.02 -9.93
CA LEU A 38 0.10 -4.13 -10.82
C LEU A 38 0.57 -3.58 -12.17
N LYS A 39 1.82 -3.87 -12.53
CA LYS A 39 2.36 -3.61 -13.87
C LYS A 39 2.37 -4.90 -14.64
N VAL A 40 1.76 -4.90 -15.81
CA VAL A 40 1.78 -6.06 -16.71
C VAL A 40 2.65 -5.69 -17.90
N PHE A 41 3.67 -6.50 -18.12
CA PHE A 41 4.59 -6.37 -19.23
C PHE A 41 4.38 -7.56 -20.15
N SER A 42 4.46 -7.31 -21.45
CA SER A 42 4.48 -8.36 -22.46
C SER A 42 5.67 -8.15 -23.38
N LYS A 43 6.25 -9.26 -23.82
CA LYS A 43 7.35 -9.24 -24.78
C LYS A 43 7.15 -10.37 -25.79
N ASP A 44 7.24 -10.01 -27.07
CA ASP A 44 7.39 -11.01 -28.12
C ASP A 44 8.86 -11.38 -28.26
N ASN A 45 9.17 -12.68 -28.12
CA ASN A 45 10.53 -13.18 -28.23
C ASN A 45 11.12 -13.08 -29.64
N ILE A 46 10.31 -12.87 -30.67
CA ILE A 46 10.77 -12.84 -32.07
C ILE A 46 11.16 -11.43 -32.51
N TYR A 47 10.33 -10.44 -32.19
CA TYR A 47 10.47 -9.08 -32.70
C TYR A 47 11.07 -8.10 -31.69
N ASP A 48 11.33 -8.54 -30.45
CA ASP A 48 11.76 -7.70 -29.32
C ASP A 48 10.81 -6.53 -29.03
N GLU A 49 9.62 -6.53 -29.64
CA GLU A 49 8.57 -5.58 -29.38
C GLU A 49 7.95 -5.88 -28.01
N SER A 50 7.80 -4.82 -27.21
CA SER A 50 7.25 -4.91 -25.87
C SER A 50 6.14 -3.89 -25.69
N GLU A 51 4.97 -4.38 -25.28
CA GLU A 51 3.89 -3.54 -24.79
C GLU A 51 3.77 -3.70 -23.28
N ASN A 52 3.59 -2.59 -22.58
CA ASN A 52 3.35 -2.58 -21.16
C ASN A 52 2.06 -1.82 -20.85
N ILE A 53 1.31 -2.33 -19.89
CA ILE A 53 0.17 -1.65 -19.31
C ILE A 53 0.40 -1.50 -17.82
N THR A 54 0.22 -0.28 -17.31
CA THR A 54 0.19 -0.05 -15.88
C THR A 54 -1.27 -0.11 -15.44
N ILE A 55 -1.67 -1.23 -14.84
CA ILE A 55 -2.98 -1.36 -14.22
C ILE A 55 -2.91 -0.71 -12.85
N GLN A 56 -3.21 0.58 -12.81
CA GLN A 56 -3.29 1.33 -11.56
C GLN A 56 -4.56 0.95 -10.83
N TYR A 57 -4.49 0.03 -9.87
CA TYR A 57 -5.60 -0.14 -8.93
C TYR A 57 -5.22 -0.87 -7.63
N ILE A 58 -5.35 -0.20 -6.46
CA ILE A 58 -5.94 -0.64 -5.16
C ILE A 58 -6.03 0.59 -4.20
N ILE A 59 -6.70 1.69 -4.60
CA ILE A 59 -7.21 2.71 -3.64
C ILE A 59 -8.75 2.84 -3.76
N ARG A 60 -9.48 1.71 -3.96
CA ARG A 60 -10.94 1.64 -3.67
C ARG A 60 -11.27 0.82 -2.43
N ARG A 61 -10.29 0.48 -1.59
CA ARG A 61 -10.62 -0.11 -0.29
C ARG A 61 -10.83 0.92 0.81
N LEU A 62 -10.35 2.14 0.61
CA LEU A 62 -10.72 3.29 1.43
C LEU A 62 -11.24 4.34 0.47
N SER A 63 -12.50 4.74 0.61
CA SER A 63 -13.00 5.92 -0.07
C SER A 63 -12.17 7.15 0.37
N LYS A 64 -12.20 8.25 -0.39
CA LYS A 64 -11.52 9.49 0.07
C LYS A 64 -11.97 9.88 1.47
N GLU A 65 -13.24 9.64 1.79
CA GLU A 65 -13.82 9.87 3.11
C GLU A 65 -13.23 8.95 4.21
N GLU A 66 -12.89 7.70 3.89
CA GLU A 66 -12.20 6.81 4.85
C GLU A 66 -10.75 7.20 5.07
N ILE A 67 -10.05 7.67 4.03
CA ILE A 67 -8.68 8.18 4.16
C ILE A 67 -8.67 9.42 5.06
N GLU A 68 -9.57 10.38 4.80
CA GLU A 68 -9.70 11.60 5.62
C GLU A 68 -10.07 11.27 7.07
N ARG A 69 -10.98 10.30 7.29
CA ARG A 69 -11.33 9.84 8.64
C ARG A 69 -10.13 9.26 9.37
N MET A 70 -9.34 8.40 8.72
CA MET A 70 -8.15 7.81 9.34
C MET A 70 -7.07 8.84 9.64
N VAL A 71 -6.93 9.87 8.80
CA VAL A 71 -6.01 10.99 9.05
C VAL A 71 -6.46 11.81 10.25
N ASN A 72 -7.76 12.14 10.32
CA ASN A 72 -8.32 12.90 11.43
C ASN A 72 -8.28 12.12 12.76
N GLU A 73 -8.60 10.82 12.73
CA GLU A 73 -8.46 9.93 13.88
C GLU A 73 -7.00 9.87 14.37
N ARG A 74 -6.03 9.83 13.46
CA ARG A 74 -4.60 9.87 13.82
C ARG A 74 -4.21 11.16 14.53
N GLU A 75 -4.68 12.31 14.05
CA GLU A 75 -4.40 13.59 14.70
C GLU A 75 -5.03 13.65 16.10
N TRP A 76 -6.26 13.17 16.24
CA TRP A 76 -6.94 13.09 17.53
C TRP A 76 -6.20 12.18 18.54
N TYR A 77 -5.82 10.96 18.11
CA TYR A 77 -5.08 10.03 18.97
C TYR A 77 -3.71 10.55 19.36
N LYS A 78 -3.02 11.26 18.46
CA LYS A 78 -1.74 11.90 18.76
C LYS A 78 -1.88 12.94 19.87
N GLU A 79 -2.91 13.77 19.81
CA GLU A 79 -3.15 14.81 20.82
C GLU A 79 -3.51 14.21 22.18
N GLU A 80 -4.31 13.13 22.20
CA GLU A 80 -4.63 12.42 23.44
C GLU A 80 -3.39 11.72 24.03
N ASP A 81 -2.57 11.06 23.20
CA ASP A 81 -1.31 10.44 23.63
C ASP A 81 -0.33 11.46 24.21
N ASP A 82 -0.23 12.65 23.60
CA ASP A 82 0.61 13.75 24.11
C ASP A 82 0.10 14.26 25.46
N LYS A 83 -1.21 14.44 25.64
CA LYS A 83 -1.82 14.82 26.95
C LYS A 83 -1.60 13.75 28.00
N GLN A 84 -1.76 12.47 27.66
CA GLN A 84 -1.49 11.37 28.59
C GLN A 84 -0.01 11.33 28.98
N ARG A 85 0.90 11.54 28.02
CA ARG A 85 2.34 11.61 28.27
C ARG A 85 2.69 12.76 29.22
N GLU A 86 2.14 13.96 29.02
CA GLU A 86 2.37 15.09 29.93
C GLU A 86 1.86 14.80 31.33
N LYS A 87 0.67 14.22 31.46
CA LYS A 87 0.09 13.83 32.75
C LYS A 87 0.96 12.81 33.48
N ILE A 88 1.46 11.79 32.78
CA ILE A 88 2.36 10.78 33.34
C ILE A 88 3.69 11.42 33.75
N ALA A 89 4.25 12.31 32.92
CA ALA A 89 5.48 13.02 33.23
C ALA A 89 5.35 13.86 34.50
N ALA A 90 4.27 14.65 34.63
CA ALA A 90 4.00 15.47 35.81
C ALA A 90 3.80 14.60 37.07
N LYS A 91 3.07 13.48 36.94
CA LYS A 91 2.89 12.52 38.04
C LYS A 91 4.21 11.92 38.50
N ASN A 92 5.04 11.44 37.57
CA ASN A 92 6.34 10.86 37.89
C ASN A 92 7.29 11.88 38.52
N GLN A 93 7.24 13.13 38.08
CA GLN A 93 8.03 14.22 38.67
C GLN A 93 7.61 14.48 40.13
N LEU A 94 6.30 14.50 40.41
CA LEU A 94 5.79 14.65 41.77
C LEU A 94 6.14 13.44 42.66
N GLU A 95 5.93 12.22 42.16
CA GLU A 95 6.29 11.00 42.89
C GLU A 95 7.79 10.96 43.20
N GLY A 96 8.64 11.29 42.22
CA GLY A 96 10.09 11.38 42.41
C GLY A 96 10.49 12.43 43.45
N TYR A 97 9.87 13.62 43.41
CA TYR A 97 10.10 14.64 44.43
C TYR A 97 9.69 14.17 45.82
N THR A 98 8.51 13.56 45.95
CA THR A 98 7.99 13.07 47.23
C THR A 98 8.85 11.95 47.80
N PHE A 99 9.34 11.05 46.94
CA PHE A 99 10.28 10.00 47.32
C PHE A 99 11.61 10.58 47.83
N ASN A 100 12.18 11.56 47.13
CA ASN A 100 13.41 12.24 47.55
C ASN A 100 13.25 12.93 48.91
N VAL A 101 12.12 13.63 49.13
CA VAL A 101 11.82 14.26 50.42
C VAL A 101 11.68 13.23 51.55
N LYS A 102 11.05 12.08 51.27
CA LYS A 102 10.90 10.99 52.23
C LYS A 102 12.22 10.28 52.55
N GLN A 103 13.17 10.25 51.61
CA GLN A 103 14.50 9.68 51.82
C GLN A 103 15.45 10.64 52.56
N ALA A 104 15.20 11.95 52.47
CA ALA A 104 15.98 12.99 53.15
C ALA A 104 15.56 13.23 54.61
N LEU A 105 14.40 12.73 55.01
CA LEU A 105 13.89 12.69 56.40
C LEU A 105 14.29 11.37 57.08
#